data_AF-A0A817N0I5-F1
#
_entry.id   AF-A0A817N0I5-F1
#
_cell.length_a   1.000
_cell.length_b   1.000
_cell.length_c   1.000
_cell.angle_alpha   90.00
_cell.angle_beta   90.00
_cell.angle_gamma   90.00
#
_symmetry.space_group_name_H-M   'P 1'
#
loop_
_entity.id
_entity.type
_entity.pdbx_description
1 polymer ?
#
loop_
_entity_poly.entity_id
_entity_poly.type
_entity_poly.pdbx_seq_one_letter_code
_entity_poly.pdbx_strand_id
1 'polypeptide(L)'
;SRTLKQRTRYYQHELIFKNVDHRFTIKQIKNILRQNNISFFAVNVSTSRTNQKNLYVGIRESSLLKQYEEQTQNFFNSKHYKKLQPRHRNSHSSSRHYH
;
A
#
# COMPACT_ATOMS: atom_id res chain seq x y z
N SER A 1 -26.74 -3.48 2.93
CA SER A 1 -25.54 -3.76 3.75
C SER A 1 -24.93 -5.10 3.39
N ARG A 2 -23.68 -5.13 2.92
CA ARG A 2 -22.96 -6.39 2.61
C ARG A 2 -22.73 -7.18 3.90
N THR A 3 -23.15 -8.43 3.92
CA THR A 3 -23.21 -9.29 5.13
C THR A 3 -21.83 -9.71 5.62
N LEU A 4 -21.70 -9.83 6.94
CA LEU A 4 -20.52 -10.32 7.68
C LEU A 4 -19.87 -11.56 7.03
N LYS A 5 -20.69 -12.44 6.43
CA LYS A 5 -20.27 -13.66 5.71
C LYS A 5 -19.38 -13.41 4.48
N GLN A 6 -19.54 -12.27 3.78
CA GLN A 6 -18.62 -11.92 2.68
C GLN A 6 -17.24 -11.52 3.23
N ARG A 7 -17.18 -10.81 4.37
CA ARG A 7 -15.90 -10.52 5.04
C ARG A 7 -15.19 -11.81 5.45
N THR A 8 -15.89 -12.77 6.06
CA THR A 8 -15.26 -14.00 6.58
C THR A 8 -14.69 -14.93 5.50
N ARG A 9 -15.30 -15.01 4.31
CA ARG A 9 -14.79 -15.87 3.22
C ARG A 9 -13.61 -15.28 2.46
N TYR A 10 -13.59 -13.96 2.34
CA TYR A 10 -12.50 -13.28 1.67
C TYR A 10 -11.25 -13.28 2.57
N TYR A 11 -11.40 -13.06 3.86
CA TYR A 11 -10.28 -12.74 4.74
C TYR A 11 -9.74 -13.89 5.58
N GLN A 12 -9.72 -15.10 5.02
CA GLN A 12 -9.16 -16.26 5.74
C GLN A 12 -7.63 -16.18 5.86
N HIS A 13 -6.98 -15.53 4.89
CA HIS A 13 -5.55 -15.24 4.88
C HIS A 13 -5.35 -13.76 4.50
N GLU A 14 -4.87 -12.95 5.43
CA GLU A 14 -4.74 -11.50 5.25
C GLU A 14 -3.36 -10.97 5.61
N LEU A 15 -2.87 -10.04 4.81
CA LEU A 15 -1.84 -9.10 5.25
C LEU A 15 -2.51 -7.88 5.86
N ILE A 16 -2.08 -7.53 7.07
CA ILE A 16 -2.60 -6.38 7.80
C ILE A 16 -1.51 -5.33 7.93
N PHE A 17 -1.70 -4.19 7.29
CA PHE A 17 -0.83 -3.03 7.43
C PHE A 17 -1.49 -2.01 8.34
N LYS A 18 -0.86 -1.73 9.48
CA LYS A 18 -1.30 -0.72 10.44
C LYS A 18 -0.68 0.62 10.11
N ASN A 19 -1.36 1.72 10.43
CA ASN A 19 -0.84 3.09 10.26
C ASN A 19 -0.38 3.41 8.83
N VAL A 20 -1.14 2.94 7.84
CA VAL A 20 -0.91 3.28 6.43
C VAL A 20 -0.99 4.78 6.24
N ASP A 21 -0.02 5.33 5.52
CA ASP A 21 -0.01 6.76 5.21
C ASP A 21 -1.27 7.12 4.42
N HIS A 22 -1.99 8.15 4.90
CA HIS A 22 -3.28 8.54 4.34
C HIS A 22 -3.19 8.89 2.85
N ARG A 23 -2.02 9.35 2.38
CA ARG A 23 -1.75 9.74 0.99
C ARG A 23 -1.78 8.57 0.01
N PHE A 24 -1.68 7.33 0.46
CA PHE A 24 -1.83 6.16 -0.42
C PHE A 24 -3.27 5.97 -0.85
N THR A 25 -3.54 6.14 -2.14
CA THR A 25 -4.83 5.77 -2.76
C THR A 25 -4.94 4.26 -2.93
N ILE A 26 -6.18 3.73 -3.03
CA ILE A 26 -6.41 2.29 -3.29
C ILE A 26 -5.75 1.86 -4.60
N LYS A 27 -5.75 2.73 -5.62
CA LYS A 27 -5.09 2.46 -6.91
C LYS A 27 -3.58 2.29 -6.76
N GLN A 28 -2.92 3.20 -6.03
CA GLN A 28 -1.49 3.09 -5.74
C GLN A 28 -1.17 1.83 -4.93
N ILE A 29 -1.98 1.51 -3.92
CA ILE A 29 -1.82 0.28 -3.13
C ILE A 29 -1.85 -0.95 -4.04
N LYS A 30 -2.89 -1.08 -4.88
CA LYS A 30 -3.00 -2.20 -5.82
C LYS A 30 -1.82 -2.28 -6.79
N ASN A 31 -1.34 -1.14 -7.30
CA ASN A 31 -0.18 -1.12 -8.18
C ASN A 31 1.10 -1.58 -7.47
N ILE A 32 1.36 -1.11 -6.25
CA ILE A 32 2.51 -1.52 -5.46
C ILE A 32 2.49 -3.02 -5.19
N LEU A 33 1.32 -3.57 -4.81
CA LEU A 33 1.18 -5.01 -4.58
C LEU A 33 1.51 -5.81 -5.85
N ARG A 34 0.98 -5.39 -7.01
CA ARG A 34 1.27 -6.04 -8.31
C ARG A 34 2.74 -5.94 -8.70
N GLN A 35 3.37 -4.77 -8.53
CA GLN A 35 4.78 -4.54 -8.85
C GLN A 35 5.73 -5.42 -8.02
N ASN A 36 5.29 -5.84 -6.84
CA ASN A 36 6.05 -6.72 -5.96
C ASN A 36 5.60 -8.18 -6.05
N ASN A 37 4.87 -8.56 -7.11
CA ASN A 37 4.39 -9.93 -7.35
C ASN A 37 3.55 -10.50 -6.20
N ILE A 38 2.80 -9.65 -5.49
CA ILE A 38 1.89 -10.06 -4.42
C ILE A 38 0.53 -10.35 -5.05
N SER A 39 0.15 -11.63 -5.08
CA SER A 39 -1.16 -12.06 -5.55
C SER A 39 -2.21 -11.80 -4.47
N PHE A 40 -3.15 -10.90 -4.76
CA PHE A 40 -4.25 -10.55 -3.85
C PHE A 40 -5.59 -10.72 -4.54
N PHE A 41 -6.63 -11.12 -3.79
CA PHE A 41 -8.00 -11.19 -4.32
C PHE A 41 -8.81 -9.93 -3.93
N ALA A 42 -8.55 -9.34 -2.76
CA ALA A 42 -9.20 -8.10 -2.34
C ALA A 42 -8.27 -7.20 -1.52
N VAL A 43 -8.59 -5.91 -1.57
CA VAL A 43 -7.92 -4.85 -0.83
C VAL A 43 -8.99 -4.00 -0.19
N ASN A 44 -8.89 -3.79 1.11
CA ASN A 44 -9.84 -2.98 1.87
C ASN A 44 -9.11 -2.06 2.83
N VAL A 45 -9.66 -0.88 3.01
CA VAL A 45 -9.11 0.17 3.84
C VAL A 45 -10.15 0.50 4.90
N SER A 46 -9.75 0.48 6.16
CA SER A 46 -10.58 0.97 7.26
C SER A 46 -9.83 2.05 8.01
N THR A 47 -10.55 3.07 8.45
CA THR A 47 -10.01 4.06 9.38
C THR A 47 -10.41 3.66 10.80
N SER A 48 -9.44 3.62 11.71
CA SER A 48 -9.66 3.36 13.13
C SER A 48 -10.30 4.56 13.83
N ARG A 49 -10.74 4.38 15.08
CA ARG A 49 -11.23 5.47 15.94
C ARG A 49 -10.18 6.55 16.20
N THR A 50 -8.90 6.20 16.15
CA THR A 50 -7.76 7.12 16.31
C THR A 50 -7.34 7.78 15.00
N ASN A 51 -8.20 7.74 13.98
CA ASN A 51 -7.95 8.25 12.63
C ASN A 51 -6.74 7.60 11.92
N GLN A 52 -6.36 6.39 12.36
CA GLN A 52 -5.30 5.61 11.72
C GLN A 52 -5.89 4.78 10.58
N LYS A 53 -5.24 4.82 9.42
CA LYS A 53 -5.66 4.04 8.27
C LYS A 53 -5.05 2.64 8.36
N ASN A 54 -5.88 1.62 8.35
CA ASN A 54 -5.48 0.22 8.32
C ASN A 54 -5.85 -0.36 6.96
N LEU A 55 -4.93 -1.15 6.40
CA LEU A 55 -5.12 -1.83 5.12
C LEU A 55 -5.15 -3.34 5.35
N TYR A 56 -6.16 -3.96 4.78
CA TYR A 56 -6.40 -5.40 4.79
C TYR A 56 -6.28 -5.89 3.34
N VAL A 57 -5.29 -6.74 3.09
CA VAL A 57 -5.07 -7.35 1.78
C VAL A 57 -5.34 -8.83 1.93
N GLY A 58 -6.39 -9.30 1.28
CA GLY A 58 -6.73 -10.70 1.28
C GLY A 58 -5.89 -11.47 0.26
N ILE A 59 -5.25 -12.54 0.70
CA ILE A 59 -4.33 -13.38 -0.06
C ILE A 59 -5.02 -14.68 -0.46
N ARG A 60 -4.76 -15.13 -1.69
CA ARG A 60 -5.40 -16.33 -2.26
C ARG A 60 -4.75 -17.63 -1.78
N GLU A 61 -3.44 -17.62 -1.62
CA GLU A 61 -2.63 -18.79 -1.26
C GLU A 61 -2.00 -18.61 0.12
N SER A 62 -2.42 -19.42 1.08
CA SER A 62 -1.96 -19.33 2.48
C SER A 62 -0.47 -19.63 2.66
N SER A 63 0.09 -20.48 1.80
CA SER A 63 1.51 -20.86 1.79
C SER A 63 2.44 -19.67 1.56
N LEU A 64 1.99 -18.65 0.83
CA LEU A 64 2.77 -17.45 0.51
C LEU A 64 2.64 -16.34 1.56
N LEU A 65 1.75 -16.50 2.55
CA LEU A 65 1.43 -15.43 3.50
C LEU A 65 2.67 -14.95 4.25
N LYS A 66 3.45 -15.87 4.82
CA LYS A 66 4.66 -15.54 5.58
C LYS A 66 5.70 -14.81 4.73
N GLN A 67 5.92 -15.30 3.50
CA GLN A 67 6.83 -14.66 2.56
C GLN A 67 6.37 -13.24 2.24
N TYR A 68 5.08 -13.03 2.00
CA TYR A 68 4.53 -11.70 1.74
C TYR A 68 4.59 -10.79 2.97
N GLU A 69 4.39 -11.29 4.18
CA GLU A 69 4.57 -10.50 5.42
C GLU A 69 6.01 -9.98 5.54
N GLU A 70 6.99 -10.84 5.29
CA GLU A 70 8.41 -10.48 5.32
C GLU A 70 8.76 -9.46 4.22
N GLN A 71 8.29 -9.68 2.99
CA GLN A 71 8.54 -8.76 1.87
C GLN A 71 7.90 -7.38 2.06
N THR A 72 6.75 -7.31 2.73
CA THR A 72 5.93 -6.10 2.80
C THR A 72 6.06 -5.33 4.11
N GLN A 73 6.93 -5.76 5.02
CA GLN A 73 7.09 -5.20 6.37
C GLN A 73 7.28 -3.66 6.40
N ASN A 74 7.85 -3.09 5.33
CA ASN A 74 8.13 -1.66 5.19
C ASN A 74 7.22 -0.93 4.19
N PHE A 75 6.14 -1.56 3.74
CA PHE A 75 5.24 -0.96 2.76
C PHE A 75 4.31 0.06 3.41
N PHE A 76 3.74 0.89 2.55
CA PHE A 76 2.67 1.85 2.85
C PHE A 76 2.88 2.84 4.02
N ASN A 77 4.11 2.97 4.54
CA ASN A 77 4.49 4.00 5.48
C ASN A 77 4.96 5.28 4.78
N SER A 78 5.15 6.36 5.54
CA SER A 78 5.57 7.65 4.99
C SER A 78 6.94 7.62 4.31
N LYS A 79 7.87 6.75 4.77
CA LYS A 79 9.18 6.57 4.13
C LYS A 79 9.02 5.94 2.75
N HIS A 80 8.17 4.92 2.63
CA HIS A 80 7.84 4.28 1.36
C HIS A 80 7.19 5.27 0.39
N TYR A 81 6.25 6.08 0.87
CA TYR A 81 5.63 7.12 0.03
C TYR A 81 6.67 8.09 -0.53
N LYS A 82 7.60 8.58 0.30
CA LYS A 82 8.67 9.48 -0.14
C LYS A 82 9.58 8.86 -1.20
N LYS A 83 9.85 7.54 -1.13
CA LYS A 83 10.65 6.83 -2.13
C LYS A 83 9.95 6.68 -3.48
N LEU A 84 8.62 6.62 -3.47
CA LEU A 84 7.81 6.47 -4.69
C LEU A 84 7.57 7.80 -5.41
N GLN A 85 7.81 8.93 -4.74
CA GLN A 85 7.71 10.21 -5.41
C GLN A 85 8.85 10.35 -6.41
N PRO A 86 8.56 10.76 -7.66
CA PRO A 86 9.63 11.16 -8.56
C PRO A 86 10.41 12.27 -7.85
N ARG A 87 11.71 12.06 -7.64
CA ARG A 87 12.61 13.13 -7.21
C ARG A 87 12.46 14.21 -8.26
N HIS A 88 11.73 15.27 -7.94
CA HIS A 88 11.82 16.53 -8.65
C HIS A 88 13.28 16.95 -8.52
N ARG A 89 14.11 16.55 -9.50
CA ARG A 89 15.39 17.21 -9.74
C ARG A 89 14.98 18.62 -10.09
N ASN A 90 15.23 19.55 -9.17
CA ASN A 90 15.28 20.96 -9.50
C ASN A 90 16.35 21.10 -10.59
N SER A 91 15.91 21.05 -11.84
CA SER A 91 16.67 21.58 -12.97
C SER A 91 16.69 23.09 -12.81
N HIS A 92 17.53 23.58 -11.90
CA HIS A 92 17.93 24.98 -11.89
C HIS A 92 18.74 25.16 -13.17
N SER A 93 18.05 25.48 -14.25
CA SER A 93 18.69 25.97 -15.47
C SER A 93 19.32 27.29 -15.09
N SER A 94 20.61 27.25 -14.74
CA SER A 94 21.49 28.40 -14.80
C SER A 94 21.52 28.87 -16.25
N SER A 95 20.55 29.70 -16.64
CA SER A 95 20.69 30.56 -17.80
C SER A 95 21.54 31.75 -17.36
N ARG A 96 22.85 31.55 -17.40
CA ARG A 96 23.78 32.66 -17.69
C ARG A 96 23.52 33.05 -19.13
N HIS A 97 22.95 34.22 -19.38
CA HIS A 97 23.16 34.91 -20.64
C HIS A 97 23.28 36.42 -20.39
N TYR A 98 24.44 36.90 -20.84
CA TYR A 98 24.94 38.26 -20.86
C TYR A 98 23.93 39.30 -21.37
N HIS A 99 23.89 40.46 -20.75
CA HIS A 99 24.05 41.75 -21.41
C HIS A 99 24.47 42.83 -20.42
#